data_AF-A0A847JI13-F1
#
_entry.id   AF-A0A847JI13-F1
#
_cell.length_a   1.000
_cell.length_b   1.000
_cell.length_c   1.000
_cell.angle_alpha   90.00
_cell.angle_beta   90.00
_cell.angle_gamma   90.00
#
_symmetry.space_group_name_H-M   'P 1'
#
loop_
_entity.id
_entity.type
_entity.pdbx_description
1 polymer ?
#
loop_
_entity_poly.entity_id
_entity_poly.type
_entity_poly.pdbx_seq_one_letter_code
_entity_poly.pdbx_strand_id
1 'polypeptide(L)'
;MTMDQVIDGLAVIGAVSCLYWLARALLAFLAWVERSEIERQARESDAEATGALSTAVAVGAASTVAMGGIPPEHVAAIAAAVAMIGGHRLIRIQDETGGRAWTSEGRWLHQTSHRTH
;
A
#
# COMPACT_ATOMS: atom_id res chain seq x y z
N MET A 1 -4.87 40.69 -40.41
CA MET A 1 -4.08 39.64 -39.73
C MET A 1 -2.84 39.41 -40.55
N THR A 2 -1.66 39.56 -39.95
CA THR A 2 -0.40 39.23 -40.62
C THR A 2 -0.19 37.72 -40.59
N MET A 3 0.55 37.19 -41.57
CA MET A 3 0.82 35.75 -41.69
C MET A 3 1.51 35.19 -40.42
N ASP A 4 2.36 36.01 -39.79
CA ASP A 4 3.08 35.67 -38.57
C ASP A 4 2.14 35.41 -37.39
N GLN A 5 1.07 36.21 -37.22
CA GLN A 5 0.10 36.01 -36.13
C GLN A 5 -0.64 34.66 -36.24
N VAL A 6 -0.86 34.19 -37.47
CA VAL A 6 -1.51 32.90 -37.70
C VAL A 6 -0.56 31.75 -37.37
N ILE A 7 0.72 31.88 -37.74
CA ILE A 7 1.76 30.88 -37.44
C ILE A 7 1.97 30.77 -35.93
N ASP A 8 2.12 31.90 -35.23
CA ASP A 8 2.31 31.92 -33.77
C ASP A 8 1.11 31.29 -33.04
N GLY A 9 -0.12 31.62 -33.47
CA GLY A 9 -1.33 31.03 -32.91
C GLY A 9 -1.38 29.51 -33.08
N LEU A 10 -1.04 29.01 -34.27
CA LEU A 10 -0.99 27.57 -34.55
C LEU A 10 0.10 26.86 -33.73
N ALA A 11 1.26 27.49 -33.56
CA ALA A 11 2.37 26.95 -32.78
C ALA A 11 1.99 26.78 -31.30
N VAL A 12 1.31 27.76 -30.71
CA VAL A 12 0.83 27.67 -29.31
C VAL A 12 -0.17 26.53 -29.14
N ILE A 13 -1.15 26.42 -30.04
CA ILE A 13 -2.14 25.34 -30.00
C ILE A 13 -1.45 23.98 -30.12
N GLY A 14 -0.47 23.85 -31.03
CA GLY A 14 0.32 22.66 -31.22
C GLY A 14 1.12 22.28 -29.96
N ALA A 15 1.80 23.25 -29.35
CA ALA A 15 2.58 23.05 -28.14
C ALA A 15 1.72 22.60 -26.94
N VAL A 16 0.58 23.27 -26.71
CA VAL A 16 -0.36 22.92 -25.64
C VAL A 16 -0.95 21.53 -25.87
N SER A 17 -1.34 21.21 -27.11
CA SER A 17 -1.86 19.89 -27.47
C SER A 17 -0.83 18.79 -27.25
N CYS A 18 0.43 19.04 -27.63
CA CYS A 18 1.54 18.12 -27.43
C CYS A 18 1.77 17.86 -25.93
N LEU A 19 1.84 18.93 -25.12
CA LEU A 19 2.03 18.82 -23.67
C LEU A 19 0.88 18.05 -23.01
N TYR A 20 -0.36 18.31 -23.43
CA TYR A 20 -1.54 17.60 -22.93
C TYR A 20 -1.47 16.10 -23.22
N TRP A 21 -1.12 15.72 -24.46
CA TRP A 21 -0.98 14.31 -24.83
C TRP A 21 0.16 13.63 -24.07
N LEU A 22 1.29 14.31 -23.88
CA LEU A 22 2.43 13.81 -23.12
C LEU A 22 2.07 13.58 -21.64
N ALA A 23 1.41 14.55 -21.01
CA ALA A 23 0.92 14.43 -19.64
C ALA A 23 -0.09 13.27 -19.49
N ARG A 24 -1.02 13.14 -20.44
CA ARG A 24 -2.02 12.07 -20.45
C ARG A 24 -1.37 10.69 -20.59
N ALA A 25 -0.38 10.56 -21.47
CA ALA A 25 0.37 9.31 -21.65
C ALA A 25 1.17 8.95 -20.38
N LEU A 26 1.82 9.94 -19.77
CA LEU A 26 2.56 9.75 -18.51
C LEU A 26 1.65 9.29 -17.37
N LEU A 27 0.48 9.91 -17.19
CA LEU A 27 -0.49 9.52 -16.17
C LEU A 27 -1.04 8.11 -16.42
N ALA A 28 -1.33 7.76 -17.67
CA ALA A 28 -1.77 6.41 -18.02
C ALA A 28 -0.69 5.36 -17.73
N PHE A 29 0.59 5.70 -17.98
CA PHE A 29 1.72 4.83 -17.67
C PHE A 29 1.89 4.63 -16.16
N LEU A 30 1.84 5.69 -15.35
CA LEU A 30 1.91 5.57 -13.89
C LEU A 30 0.77 4.72 -13.32
N ALA A 31 -0.46 4.95 -13.78
CA ALA A 31 -1.61 4.15 -13.37
C ALA A 31 -1.50 2.68 -13.81
N TRP A 32 -0.79 2.40 -14.90
CA TRP A 32 -0.50 1.04 -15.33
C TRP A 32 0.56 0.38 -14.43
N VAL A 33 1.63 1.10 -14.08
CA VAL A 33 2.68 0.61 -13.15
C VAL A 33 2.08 0.25 -11.80
N GLU A 34 1.26 1.12 -11.21
CA GLU A 34 0.59 0.85 -9.93
C GLU A 34 -0.25 -0.44 -9.99
N ARG A 35 -1.02 -0.62 -11.07
CA ARG A 35 -1.85 -1.81 -11.27
C ARG A 35 -1.01 -3.08 -11.42
N SER A 36 0.11 -2.98 -12.12
CA SER A 36 1.04 -4.09 -12.32
C SER A 36 1.67 -4.57 -11.00
N GLU A 37 1.97 -3.63 -10.09
CA GLU A 37 2.51 -3.96 -8.77
C GLU A 37 1.45 -4.58 -7.85
N ILE A 38 0.21 -4.07 -7.88
CA ILE A 38 -0.91 -4.66 -7.12
C ILE A 38 -1.16 -6.11 -7.58
N GLU A 39 -1.15 -6.37 -8.89
CA GLU A 39 -1.30 -7.73 -9.41
C GLU A 39 -0.14 -8.63 -9.01
N ARG A 40 1.09 -8.12 -8.97
CA ARG A 40 2.26 -8.87 -8.49
C ARG A 40 2.09 -9.25 -7.02
N GLN A 41 1.70 -8.30 -6.18
CA GLN A 41 1.44 -8.54 -4.75
C GLN A 41 0.29 -9.53 -4.54
N ALA A 42 -0.78 -9.46 -5.33
CA ALA A 42 -1.89 -10.41 -5.25
C ALA A 42 -1.42 -11.85 -5.56
N ARG A 43 -0.57 -12.04 -6.57
CA ARG A 43 0.01 -13.35 -6.90
C ARG A 43 0.93 -13.86 -5.78
N GLU A 44 1.70 -12.98 -5.16
CA GLU A 44 2.57 -13.31 -4.04
C GLU A 44 1.74 -13.71 -2.79
N SER A 45 0.65 -13.00 -2.49
CA SER A 45 -0.25 -13.36 -1.37
C SER A 45 -1.00 -14.67 -1.58
N ASP A 46 -1.42 -14.97 -2.82
CA ASP A 46 -2.10 -16.23 -3.14
C ASP A 46 -1.14 -17.44 -3.02
N ALA A 47 0.13 -17.25 -3.41
CA ALA A 47 1.17 -18.25 -3.24
C ALA A 47 1.52 -18.49 -1.75
N GLU A 48 1.55 -17.43 -0.95
CA GLU A 48 1.74 -17.53 0.50
C GLU A 48 0.54 -18.20 1.18
N ALA A 49 -0.70 -17.93 0.73
CA ALA A 49 -1.90 -18.59 1.24
C ALA A 49 -1.90 -20.10 0.93
N THR A 50 -1.42 -20.52 -0.24
CA THR A 50 -1.29 -21.95 -0.58
C THR A 50 -0.14 -22.64 0.18
N GLY A 51 0.98 -21.95 0.42
CA GLY A 51 2.05 -22.44 1.30
C GLY A 51 1.65 -22.52 2.78
N ALA A 52 0.85 -21.55 3.25
CA ALA A 52 0.30 -21.54 4.59
C ALA A 52 -0.71 -22.68 4.82
N LEU A 53 -1.50 -23.06 3.81
CA LEU A 53 -2.38 -24.24 3.89
C LEU A 53 -1.59 -25.56 4.01
N SER A 54 -0.42 -25.66 3.36
CA SER A 54 0.47 -26.82 3.53
C SER A 54 1.10 -26.88 4.92
N THR A 55 1.36 -25.72 5.53
CA THR A 55 1.86 -25.62 6.91
C THR A 55 0.74 -25.81 7.96
N ALA A 56 -0.49 -25.42 7.65
CA ALA A 56 -1.65 -25.52 8.54
C ALA A 56 -2.14 -26.96 8.76
N VAL A 57 -1.90 -27.89 7.82
CA VAL A 57 -2.19 -29.32 8.06
C VAL A 57 -1.27 -29.91 9.15
N ALA A 58 -0.11 -29.28 9.42
CA ALA A 58 0.79 -29.70 10.48
C ALA A 58 0.53 -29.01 11.85
N VAL A 59 -0.34 -27.99 11.91
CA VAL A 59 -0.73 -27.32 13.15
C VAL A 59 -2.22 -27.56 13.40
N GLY A 60 -2.51 -28.75 13.93
CA GLY A 60 -3.87 -29.14 14.30
C GLY A 60 -4.54 -28.19 15.30
N ALA A 61 -5.86 -28.07 15.12
CA ALA A 61 -6.85 -27.83 16.17
C ALA A 61 -6.57 -26.70 17.18
N ALA A 62 -7.00 -25.48 16.89
CA ALA A 62 -7.35 -24.51 17.93
C ALA A 62 -8.44 -23.51 17.49
N SER A 63 -9.59 -23.62 18.17
CA SER A 63 -10.57 -22.57 18.49
C SER A 63 -11.39 -21.89 17.39
N THR A 64 -12.60 -22.40 17.21
CA THR A 64 -13.76 -21.62 16.71
C THR A 64 -14.11 -20.51 17.72
N VAL A 65 -13.78 -19.26 17.41
CA VAL A 65 -14.27 -18.10 18.17
C VAL A 65 -15.71 -17.81 17.74
N ALA A 66 -16.65 -17.96 18.67
CA ALA A 66 -18.03 -17.58 18.49
C ALA A 66 -18.15 -16.06 18.27
N MET A 67 -18.90 -15.64 17.25
CA MET A 67 -19.25 -14.25 16.99
C MET A 67 -20.22 -13.73 18.07
N GLY A 68 -19.70 -13.40 19.25
CA GLY A 68 -20.35 -12.48 20.19
C GLY A 68 -20.00 -11.05 19.78
N GLY A 69 -21.02 -10.18 19.69
CA GLY A 69 -20.85 -8.78 19.27
C GLY A 69 -19.74 -8.05 20.03
N ILE A 70 -19.08 -7.12 19.33
CA ILE A 70 -17.91 -6.38 19.81
C ILE A 70 -18.25 -5.70 21.15
N PRO A 71 -17.54 -6.00 22.25
CA PRO A 71 -17.82 -5.40 23.54
C PRO A 71 -17.59 -3.86 23.50
N PRO A 72 -18.40 -3.07 24.21
CA PRO A 72 -18.39 -1.60 24.10
C PRO A 72 -17.04 -0.97 24.49
N GLU A 73 -16.26 -1.63 25.35
CA GLU A 73 -14.91 -1.24 25.71
C GLU A 73 -13.91 -1.31 24.53
N HIS A 74 -14.15 -2.20 23.55
CA HIS A 74 -13.34 -2.27 22.33
C HIS A 74 -13.64 -1.09 21.39
N VAL A 75 -14.90 -0.65 21.32
CA VAL A 75 -15.28 0.51 20.50
C VAL A 75 -14.69 1.80 21.08
N ALA A 76 -14.67 1.94 22.41
CA ALA A 76 -14.05 3.07 23.08
C ALA A 76 -12.52 3.11 22.88
N ALA A 77 -11.84 1.96 22.93
CA ALA A 77 -10.40 1.86 22.68
C ALA A 77 -10.04 2.20 21.22
N ILE A 78 -10.86 1.76 20.26
CA ILE A 78 -10.67 2.07 18.84
C ILE A 78 -10.90 3.56 18.58
N ALA A 79 -11.94 4.17 19.17
CA ALA A 79 -12.21 5.60 19.04
C ALA A 79 -11.07 6.47 19.63
N ALA A 80 -10.47 6.04 20.75
CA ALA A 80 -9.32 6.72 21.35
C ALA A 80 -8.05 6.60 20.49
N ALA A 81 -7.84 5.47 19.80
CA ALA A 81 -6.71 5.28 18.88
C ALA A 81 -6.82 6.14 17.62
N VAL A 82 -8.03 6.34 17.09
CA VAL A 82 -8.28 7.17 15.90
C VAL A 82 -8.11 8.67 16.22
N ALA A 83 -8.49 9.11 17.42
CA ALA A 83 -8.38 10.50 17.85
C ALA A 83 -6.92 11.01 18.03
N MET A 84 -5.92 10.12 18.03
CA MET A 84 -4.49 10.44 18.18
C MET A 84 -3.72 10.65 16.86
N ILE A 85 -4.40 10.66 15.70
CA ILE A 85 -3.76 10.97 14.41
C ILE A 85 -3.66 12.48 14.24
N GLY A 86 -2.63 13.02 14.89
CA GLY A 86 -2.19 14.41 14.78
C GLY A 86 -0.82 14.65 15.40
N GLY A 87 -0.08 13.59 15.77
CA GLY A 87 1.28 13.73 16.30
C GLY A 87 1.91 12.55 17.06
N HIS A 88 1.32 11.35 17.18
CA HIS A 88 1.88 10.29 18.04
C HIS A 88 1.82 8.83 17.52
N ARG A 89 2.58 8.02 18.25
CA ARG A 89 3.23 6.71 18.04
C ARG A 89 2.32 5.51 17.74
N LEU A 90 2.78 4.64 16.84
CA LEU A 90 2.14 3.36 16.47
C LEU A 90 2.40 2.28 17.54
N ILE A 91 1.34 1.69 18.10
CA ILE A 91 1.42 0.55 19.04
C ILE A 91 0.60 -0.60 18.45
N ARG A 92 1.26 -1.75 18.22
CA ARG A 92 0.65 -2.99 17.74
C ARG A 92 0.53 -3.97 18.90
N ILE A 93 -0.68 -4.47 19.14
CA ILE A 93 -0.96 -5.51 20.14
C ILE A 93 -1.10 -6.84 19.39
N GLN A 94 -0.25 -7.81 19.71
CA GLN A 94 -0.28 -9.18 19.15
C GLN A 94 -0.04 -10.18 20.28
N ASP A 95 -0.58 -11.40 20.12
CA ASP A 95 -0.38 -12.52 21.03
C ASP A 95 1.11 -12.90 21.17
N GLU A 96 1.51 -13.37 22.36
CA GLU A 96 2.90 -13.52 22.83
C GLU A 96 3.74 -14.45 21.93
N THR A 97 3.09 -15.30 21.16
CA THR A 97 3.71 -16.33 20.31
C THR A 97 4.24 -15.78 18.98
N GLY A 98 3.78 -14.60 18.51
CA GLY A 98 4.13 -14.05 17.19
C GLY A 98 5.15 -12.89 17.16
N GLY A 99 5.57 -12.37 18.33
CA GLY A 99 6.24 -11.06 18.42
C GLY A 99 7.72 -10.98 18.00
N ARG A 100 8.42 -12.12 17.84
CA ARG A 100 9.87 -12.13 17.56
C ARG A 100 10.23 -11.79 16.11
N ALA A 101 9.45 -12.28 15.15
CA ALA A 101 9.72 -12.08 13.72
C ALA A 101 9.59 -10.61 13.29
N TRP A 102 8.56 -9.91 13.77
CA TRP A 102 8.36 -8.49 13.47
C TRP A 102 9.48 -7.61 14.02
N THR A 103 9.91 -7.88 15.26
CA THR A 103 10.97 -7.10 15.90
C THR A 103 12.31 -7.33 15.21
N SER A 104 12.60 -8.55 14.72
CA SER A 104 13.79 -8.80 13.91
C SER A 104 13.73 -8.12 12.54
N GLU A 105 12.57 -8.13 11.89
CA GLU A 105 12.38 -7.53 10.57
C GLU A 105 12.50 -6.00 10.62
N GLY A 106 11.87 -5.36 11.61
CA GLY A 106 11.99 -3.92 11.82
C GLY A 106 13.42 -3.48 12.11
N ARG A 107 14.20 -4.27 12.87
CA ARG A 107 15.63 -3.98 13.08
C ARG A 107 16.45 -4.18 11.80
N TRP A 108 16.15 -5.22 11.02
CA TRP A 108 16.84 -5.49 9.76
C TRP A 108 16.61 -4.35 8.76
N LEU A 109 15.36 -3.96 8.51
CA LEU A 109 15.02 -2.83 7.64
C LEU A 109 15.68 -1.53 8.10
N HIS A 110 15.72 -1.27 9.41
CA HIS A 110 16.38 -0.08 9.92
C HIS A 110 17.89 -0.11 9.62
N GLN A 111 18.56 -1.25 9.79
CA GLN A 111 19.99 -1.39 9.50
C GLN A 111 20.33 -1.36 8.00
N THR A 112 19.47 -1.91 7.14
CA THR A 112 19.71 -1.96 5.69
C THR A 112 19.24 -0.72 4.95
N SER A 113 18.41 0.12 5.56
CA SER A 113 17.89 1.36 4.94
C SER A 113 18.97 2.33 4.44
N HIS A 114 20.15 2.32 5.04
CA HIS A 114 21.26 3.22 4.69
C HIS A 114 22.29 2.60 3.73
N ARG A 115 22.09 1.35 3.29
CA ARG A 115 22.90 0.71 2.24
C ARG A 115 22.10 0.65 0.95
N THR A 116 22.18 1.72 0.17
CA THR A 116 21.82 1.70 -1.26
C THR A 116 22.98 1.06 -2.03
N HIS A 117 22.68 0.05 -2.84
CA HIS A 117 23.64 -0.63 -3.72
C HIS A 117 24.15 0.29 -4.83
#